data_AF-A0A956YW51-F1
#
_entry.id   AF-A0A956YW51-F1
#
_cell.length_a   1.000
_cell.length_b   1.000
_cell.length_c   1.000
_cell.angle_alpha   90.00
_cell.angle_beta   90.00
_cell.angle_gamma   90.00
#
_symmetry.space_group_name_H-M   'P 1'
#
loop_
_entity.id
_entity.type
_entity.pdbx_description
1 polymer ?
#
loop_
_entity_poly.entity_id
_entity_poly.type
_entity_poly.pdbx_seq_one_letter_code
_entity_poly.pdbx_strand_id
1 'polypeptide(L)'
;IVRYTWRHETQYGGKSRIVFANPSHPRARKRMTVRLSADDGQSWAFAKVVDPGPAAYSDLVVQTDMQIGLLYERGNQGGIWYVSFTLDWLTDGQDTLRQQEGTG
;
A
#
# COMPACT_ATOMS: atom_id res chain seq x y z
N ILE A 1 -2.62 -8.71 0.15
CA ILE A 1 -1.49 -8.37 -0.76
C ILE A 1 -2.10 -8.06 -2.11
N VAL A 2 -1.59 -7.08 -2.85
CA VAL A 2 -2.13 -6.75 -4.18
C VAL A 2 -1.00 -6.35 -5.12
N ARG A 3 -1.14 -6.71 -6.40
CA ARG A 3 -0.30 -6.18 -7.47
C ARG A 3 -0.79 -4.78 -7.81
N TYR A 4 0.07 -3.78 -7.63
CA TYR A 4 -0.28 -2.39 -7.93
C TYR A 4 -0.05 -2.03 -9.39
N THR A 5 1.12 -2.42 -9.94
CA THR A 5 1.45 -2.23 -11.36
C THR A 5 2.34 -3.37 -11.86
N TRP A 6 2.33 -3.60 -13.17
CA TRP A 6 3.19 -4.55 -13.87
C TRP A 6 4.32 -3.86 -14.64
N ARG A 7 5.42 -4.57 -14.88
CA ARG A 7 6.55 -4.05 -15.67
C ARG A 7 6.17 -3.65 -17.11
N HIS A 8 5.19 -4.31 -17.71
CA HIS A 8 4.76 -4.01 -19.08
C HIS A 8 3.79 -2.81 -19.17
N GLU A 9 3.29 -2.30 -18.04
CA GLU A 9 2.40 -1.13 -17.98
C GLU A 9 3.22 0.15 -18.06
N THR A 10 3.61 0.52 -19.28
CA THR A 10 4.45 1.70 -19.54
C THR A 10 3.77 3.01 -19.13
N GLN A 11 2.43 3.09 -19.18
CA GLN A 11 1.66 4.24 -18.68
C GLN A 11 1.84 4.49 -17.18
N TYR A 12 2.28 3.48 -16.42
CA TYR A 12 2.56 3.58 -14.99
C TYR A 12 4.07 3.58 -14.68
N GLY A 13 4.87 3.88 -15.69
CA GLY A 13 6.33 3.92 -15.61
C GLY A 13 7.03 2.59 -15.81
N GLY A 14 6.30 1.53 -16.21
CA GLY A 14 6.90 0.23 -16.50
C GLY A 14 7.60 -0.42 -15.31
N LYS A 15 7.16 -0.12 -14.09
CA LYS A 15 7.71 -0.71 -12.85
C LYS A 15 6.73 -1.75 -12.30
N SER A 16 7.27 -2.91 -11.90
CA SER A 16 6.51 -3.89 -11.12
C SER A 16 6.39 -3.41 -9.68
N ARG A 17 5.19 -3.39 -9.12
CA ARG A 17 4.94 -2.93 -7.75
C ARG A 17 3.96 -3.86 -7.03
N ILE A 18 4.32 -4.34 -5.85
CA ILE A 18 3.45 -5.12 -4.96
C ILE A 18 3.23 -4.36 -3.67
N VAL A 19 1.99 -4.28 -3.23
CA VAL A 19 1.62 -3.73 -1.92
C VAL A 19 1.20 -4.86 -0.99
N PHE A 20 1.75 -4.87 0.22
CA PHE A 20 1.42 -5.81 1.28
C PHE A 20 0.99 -5.06 2.53
N ALA A 21 -0.05 -5.55 3.20
CA ALA A 21 -0.53 -5.01 4.48
C ALA A 21 -0.52 -6.12 5.53
N ASN A 22 -0.05 -5.80 6.73
CA ASN A 22 -0.13 -6.69 7.87
C ASN A 22 -0.04 -5.93 9.22
N PRO A 23 -0.51 -6.54 10.32
CA PRO A 23 -0.15 -6.13 11.67
C PRO A 23 1.36 -6.36 11.88
N SER A 24 2.16 -5.29 11.87
CA SER A 24 3.62 -5.37 11.91
C SER A 24 4.15 -5.36 13.34
N HIS A 25 3.75 -6.36 14.13
CA HIS A 25 4.28 -6.62 15.46
C HIS A 25 4.57 -8.12 15.64
N PRO A 26 5.72 -8.52 16.22
CA PRO A 26 6.19 -9.91 16.19
C PRO A 26 5.32 -10.91 16.96
N ARG A 27 4.47 -10.44 17.87
CA ARG A 27 3.69 -11.29 18.79
C ARG A 27 2.23 -10.88 18.96
N ALA A 28 1.78 -9.82 18.30
CA ALA A 28 0.44 -9.28 18.56
C ALA A 28 -0.19 -8.76 17.27
N ARG A 29 -1.52 -8.87 17.20
CA ARG A 29 -2.35 -8.27 16.15
C ARG A 29 -2.50 -6.77 16.41
N LYS A 30 -1.45 -6.01 16.09
CA LYS A 30 -1.40 -4.55 16.18
C LYS A 30 -0.42 -3.95 15.19
N ARG A 31 -0.49 -2.63 15.03
CA ARG A 31 0.40 -1.81 14.19
C ARG A 31 0.21 -2.13 12.70
N MET A 32 -1.00 -1.87 12.18
CA MET A 32 -1.31 -2.05 10.76
C MET A 32 -0.32 -1.25 9.91
N THR A 33 0.43 -1.95 9.08
CA THR A 33 1.53 -1.40 8.29
C THR A 33 1.37 -1.86 6.85
N VAL A 34 1.56 -0.92 5.92
CA VAL A 34 1.60 -1.18 4.48
C VAL A 34 3.03 -1.10 3.99
N ARG A 35 3.40 -1.94 3.02
CA ARG A 35 4.74 -2.05 2.47
C ARG A 35 4.69 -2.14 0.96
N LEU A 36 5.71 -1.59 0.30
CA LEU A 36 5.88 -1.66 -1.15
C LEU A 36 7.14 -2.46 -1.50
N SER A 37 6.99 -3.39 -2.45
CA SER A 37 8.09 -4.07 -3.12
C SER A 37 8.13 -3.66 -4.59
N ALA A 38 9.33 -3.35 -5.09
CA ALA A 38 9.60 -3.04 -6.50
C ALA A 38 10.31 -4.19 -7.25
N ASP A 39 10.54 -5.31 -6.57
CA ASP A 39 11.33 -6.47 -7.02
C ASP A 39 10.58 -7.79 -6.85
N ASP A 40 9.26 -7.75 -7.06
CA ASP A 40 8.36 -8.90 -7.04
C ASP A 40 8.30 -9.65 -5.70
N GLY A 41 8.45 -8.92 -4.60
CA GLY A 41 8.29 -9.42 -3.23
C GLY A 41 9.59 -9.86 -2.56
N GLN A 42 10.74 -9.68 -3.21
CA GLN A 42 12.04 -10.04 -2.66
C GLN A 42 12.48 -9.10 -1.54
N SER A 43 12.26 -7.80 -1.70
CA SER A 43 12.53 -6.77 -0.69
C SER A 43 11.40 -5.76 -0.55
N TRP A 44 11.39 -5.04 0.57
CA TRP A 44 10.32 -4.11 0.95
C TRP A 44 10.95 -2.77 1.34
N ALA A 45 11.28 -1.95 0.35
CA ALA A 45 12.02 -0.71 0.54
C ALA A 45 11.21 0.39 1.26
N PHE A 46 9.88 0.35 1.13
CA PHE A 46 8.98 1.35 1.75
C PHE A 46 8.02 0.68 2.73
N ALA A 47 7.75 1.37 3.84
CA ALA A 47 6.78 0.93 4.84
C ALA A 47 6.15 2.13 5.55
N LYS A 48 4.82 2.11 5.72
CA LYS A 48 4.09 3.10 6.52
C LYS A 48 3.12 2.47 7.49
N VAL A 49 3.11 2.98 8.72
CA VAL A 49 2.11 2.62 9.73
C VAL A 49 0.82 3.39 9.41
N VAL A 50 -0.25 2.64 9.14
CA VAL A 50 -1.60 3.17 8.92
C VAL A 50 -2.31 3.39 10.26
N ASP A 51 -2.18 2.43 11.17
CA ASP A 51 -2.75 2.49 12.51
C ASP A 51 -1.80 1.84 13.53
N PRO A 52 -1.33 2.56 14.57
CA PRO A 52 -0.50 1.96 15.62
C PRO A 52 -1.24 1.01 16.56
N GLY A 53 -2.58 1.02 16.56
CA GLY A 53 -3.46 0.28 17.47
C GLY A 53 -3.67 -1.19 17.11
N PRO A 54 -4.63 -1.86 17.78
CA PRO A 54 -5.04 -3.23 17.46
C PRO A 54 -5.46 -3.34 16.00
N ALA A 55 -4.92 -4.33 15.30
CA ALA A 55 -5.19 -4.56 13.90
C ALA A 55 -5.01 -6.04 13.56
N ALA A 56 -5.93 -6.61 12.78
CA ALA A 56 -5.95 -8.04 12.49
C ALA A 56 -6.06 -8.31 10.97
N TYR A 57 -7.06 -9.06 10.51
CA TYR A 57 -7.19 -9.36 9.09
C TYR A 57 -7.31 -8.09 8.25
N SER A 58 -6.81 -8.13 7.02
CA SER A 58 -6.83 -7.01 6.11
C SER A 58 -6.89 -7.46 4.66
N ASP A 59 -7.49 -6.64 3.80
CA ASP A 59 -7.51 -6.82 2.36
C ASP A 59 -7.18 -5.52 1.64
N LEU A 60 -6.59 -5.64 0.45
CA LEU A 60 -6.10 -4.52 -0.35
C LEU A 60 -6.73 -4.54 -1.74
N VAL A 61 -7.08 -3.36 -2.25
CA VAL A 61 -7.60 -3.17 -3.61
C VAL A 61 -6.90 -2.00 -4.29
N VAL A 62 -6.72 -2.10 -5.61
CA VAL A 62 -6.32 -0.96 -6.44
C VAL A 62 -7.59 -0.36 -7.02
N GLN A 63 -7.85 0.92 -6.74
CA GLN A 63 -9.00 1.65 -7.24
C GLN A 63 -8.74 2.18 -8.66
N THR A 64 -9.80 2.60 -9.34
CA THR A 64 -9.73 3.12 -10.72
C THR A 64 -8.95 4.43 -10.85
N ASP A 65 -8.89 5.22 -9.78
CA ASP A 65 -8.08 6.45 -9.66
C ASP A 65 -6.63 6.17 -9.20
N MET A 66 -6.22 4.90 -9.20
CA MET A 66 -4.92 4.43 -8.74
C MET A 66 -4.62 4.68 -7.25
N GLN A 67 -5.63 5.00 -6.43
CA GLN A 67 -5.49 4.88 -4.98
C GLN A 67 -5.44 3.42 -4.55
N ILE A 68 -4.75 3.18 -3.43
CA ILE A 68 -4.67 1.88 -2.78
C ILE A 68 -5.68 1.90 -1.63
N GLY A 69 -6.75 1.12 -1.76
CA GLY A 69 -7.72 0.90 -0.70
C GLY A 69 -7.26 -0.21 0.25
N LEU A 70 -7.41 0.00 1.55
CA LEU A 70 -7.12 -0.96 2.60
C LEU A 70 -8.34 -1.10 3.51
N LEU A 71 -8.88 -2.31 3.58
CA LEU A 71 -9.88 -2.71 4.57
C LEU A 71 -9.19 -3.54 5.65
N TYR A 72 -9.44 -3.27 6.94
CA TYR A 72 -8.83 -4.04 8.04
C TYR A 72 -9.68 -4.09 9.31
N GLU A 73 -9.53 -5.16 10.09
CA GLU A 73 -10.12 -5.29 11.42
C GLU A 73 -9.34 -4.46 12.45
N ARG A 74 -10.00 -3.57 13.18
CA ARG A 74 -9.41 -2.67 14.18
C ARG A 74 -9.61 -3.16 15.62
N GLY A 75 -9.30 -4.44 15.85
CA GLY A 75 -9.55 -5.11 17.12
C GLY A 75 -11.03 -5.37 17.41
N ASN A 76 -11.31 -6.14 18.48
CA ASN A 76 -12.65 -6.72 18.73
C ASN A 76 -13.76 -5.67 18.94
N GLN A 77 -13.42 -4.46 19.36
CA GLN A 77 -14.40 -3.38 19.59
C GLN A 77 -14.33 -2.27 18.53
N GLY A 78 -13.34 -2.30 17.63
CA GLY A 78 -13.14 -1.24 16.64
C GLY A 78 -13.85 -1.50 15.31
N GLY A 79 -14.29 -2.73 15.05
CA GLY A 79 -14.96 -3.12 13.81
C GLY A 79 -14.01 -3.18 12.61
N ILE A 80 -14.59 -3.06 11.41
CA ILE A 80 -13.86 -3.05 10.13
C ILE A 80 -13.69 -1.61 9.67
N TRP A 81 -12.44 -1.23 9.38
CA TRP A 81 -12.06 0.11 8.94
C TRP A 81 -11.62 0.09 7.48
N TYR A 82 -11.91 1.19 6.78
CA TYR A 82 -11.44 1.43 5.43
C TYR A 82 -10.61 2.71 5.39
N VAL A 83 -9.47 2.67 4.71
CA VAL A 83 -8.65 3.84 4.37
C VAL A 83 -8.16 3.72 2.94
N SER A 84 -7.89 4.84 2.28
CA SER A 84 -7.17 4.85 1.00
C SER A 84 -5.99 5.80 1.05
N PHE A 85 -4.96 5.51 0.27
CA PHE A 85 -3.74 6.31 0.16
C PHE A 85 -3.11 6.17 -1.22
N THR A 86 -2.24 7.10 -1.57
CA THR A 86 -1.54 7.13 -2.87
C THR A 86 -0.20 6.41 -2.80
N LEU A 87 0.36 6.06 -3.97
CA LEU A 87 1.77 5.62 -4.09
C LEU A 87 2.73 6.67 -3.53
N ASP A 88 2.46 7.95 -3.83
CA ASP A 88 3.24 9.08 -3.35
C ASP A 88 3.30 9.11 -1.81
N TRP A 89 2.14 9.01 -1.14
CA TRP A 89 2.08 8.94 0.32
C TRP A 89 2.87 7.73 0.85
N LEU A 90 2.74 6.55 0.24
CA LEU A 90 3.43 5.34 0.70
C LEU A 90 4.96 5.44 0.57
N THR A 91 5.45 6.20 -0.41
CA THR A 91 6.87 6.25 -0.77
C THR A 91 7.55 7.57 -0.41
N ASP A 92 6.85 8.48 0.28
CA ASP A 92 7.34 9.84 0.56
C ASP A 92 7.80 10.56 -0.71
N GLY A 93 7.02 10.39 -1.80
CA GLY A 93 7.30 10.96 -3.12
C GLY A 93 8.47 10.34 -3.88
N GLN A 94 9.10 9.28 -3.37
CA GLN A 94 10.24 8.63 -4.03
C GLN A 94 9.83 7.72 -5.20
N ASP A 95 8.57 7.29 -5.27
CA ASP A 95 8.02 6.61 -6.44
C ASP A 95 6.76 7.31 -6.95
N THR A 96 6.65 7.36 -8.26
CA THR A 96 5.57 8.01 -8.98
C THR A 96 5.09 7.11 -10.11
N LEU A 97 3.79 7.09 -10.36
CA LEU A 97 3.28 6.70 -11.66
C LEU A 97 3.76 7.78 -12.65
N ARG A 98 4.58 7.43 -13.65
CA ARG A 98 5.06 8.39 -14.67
C ARG A 98 3.87 9.12 -15.32
N GLN A 99 4.00 10.35 -15.84
CA GLN A 99 4.36 11.66 -15.25
C GLN A 99 3.73 12.75 -16.15
N GLN A 100 3.65 13.99 -15.64
CA GLN A 100 3.09 15.21 -16.25
C GLN A 100 3.41 15.44 -17.75
N GLU A 101 2.39 15.83 -18.52
CA GLU A 101 2.53 16.70 -19.70
C GLU A 101 1.94 18.08 -19.36
N GLY A 102 2.73 19.14 -19.55
CA GLY A 102 2.23 20.51 -19.65
C GLY A 102 2.66 21.48 -18.55
N THR A 103 3.82 22.11 -18.74
CA THR A 103 3.92 23.56 -18.51
C THR A 103 2.80 24.27 -19.29
N GLY A 104 1.99 25.04 -18.56
CA GLY A 104 1.07 26.06 -19.09
C GLY A 104 1.05 27.22 -18.14
#